data_AF-A0A2D6RG73-F1
#
_entry.id   AF-A0A2D6RG73-F1
#
_cell.length_a   1.000
_cell.length_b   1.000
_cell.length_c   1.000
_cell.angle_alpha   90.00
_cell.angle_beta   90.00
_cell.angle_gamma   90.00
#
_symmetry.space_group_name_H-M   'P 1'
#
loop_
_entity.id
_entity.type
_entity.pdbx_description
1 polymer ?
#
loop_
_entity_poly.entity_id
_entity_poly.type
_entity_poly.pdbx_seq_one_letter_code
_entity_poly.pdbx_strand_id
1 'polypeptide(L)'
;MLSPLEQLKKKVTDGNKGDTVSTIYYLIKELGCLPEVIGREYEVKYDSKGRISRIKQLPMSIPSLVILMKEMEEDYKRQEREMKKSRGKGKR
;
A
#
# COMPACT_ATOMS: atom_id res chain seq x y z
N MET A 1 -1.15 -13.84 17.56
CA MET A 1 -1.26 -12.57 16.82
C MET A 1 -0.94 -12.88 15.37
N LEU A 2 -1.78 -12.48 14.41
CA LEU A 2 -1.48 -12.71 12.99
C LEU A 2 -0.28 -11.84 12.58
N SER A 3 0.62 -12.39 11.78
CA SER A 3 1.73 -11.62 11.21
C SER A 3 1.20 -10.47 10.34
N PRO A 4 1.94 -9.34 10.19
CA PRO A 4 1.50 -8.23 9.34
C PRO A 4 1.16 -8.67 7.91
N LEU A 5 1.92 -9.63 7.37
CA LEU A 5 1.67 -10.25 6.07
C LEU A 5 0.36 -11.04 6.01
N GLU A 6 0.00 -11.76 7.06
CA GLU A 6 -1.28 -12.49 7.14
C GLU A 6 -2.47 -11.55 7.28
N GLN A 7 -2.32 -10.45 8.02
CA GLN A 7 -3.34 -9.41 8.11
C GLN A 7 -3.57 -8.75 6.76
N LEU A 8 -2.50 -8.52 6.00
CA LEU A 8 -2.56 -7.97 4.66
C LEU A 8 -3.17 -8.94 3.65
N LYS A 9 -2.76 -10.22 3.67
CA LYS A 9 -3.40 -11.28 2.87
C LYS A 9 -4.90 -11.31 3.11
N LYS A 10 -5.31 -11.28 4.39
CA LYS A 10 -6.72 -11.25 4.77
C LYS A 10 -7.44 -10.02 4.21
N LYS A 11 -6.84 -8.82 4.27
CA LYS A 11 -7.42 -7.60 3.66
C LYS A 11 -7.57 -7.70 2.14
N VAL A 12 -6.63 -8.34 1.45
CA VAL A 12 -6.66 -8.56 0.00
C VAL A 12 -7.75 -9.58 -0.38
N THR A 13 -7.85 -10.71 0.35
CA THR A 13 -8.85 -11.75 0.07
C THR A 13 -10.26 -11.41 0.54
N ASP A 14 -10.42 -10.61 1.59
CA ASP A 14 -11.75 -10.26 2.13
C ASP A 14 -12.55 -9.36 1.17
N GLY A 15 -11.97 -8.89 0.07
CA GLY A 15 -12.71 -8.27 -1.05
C GLY A 15 -13.51 -7.02 -0.68
N ASN A 16 -13.29 -6.47 0.52
CA ASN A 16 -13.79 -5.15 0.87
C ASN A 16 -13.22 -4.20 -0.17
N LYS A 17 -14.12 -3.43 -0.79
CA LYS A 17 -13.88 -2.46 -1.88
C LYS A 17 -12.93 -1.31 -1.51
N GLY A 18 -11.83 -1.60 -0.82
CA GLY A 18 -10.66 -0.74 -0.80
C GLY A 18 -10.09 -0.77 -2.19
N ASP A 19 -9.89 0.41 -2.76
CA ASP A 19 -9.28 0.58 -4.06
C ASP A 19 -8.02 -0.32 -4.16
N THR A 20 -7.81 -0.96 -5.32
CA THR A 20 -6.63 -1.82 -5.53
C THR A 20 -5.35 -1.02 -5.22
N VAL A 21 -5.39 0.29 -5.46
CA VAL A 21 -4.35 1.26 -5.10
C VAL A 21 -4.11 1.30 -3.58
N SER A 22 -5.15 1.39 -2.76
CA SER A 22 -5.05 1.39 -1.29
C SER A 22 -4.43 0.10 -0.77
N THR A 23 -4.83 -1.04 -1.34
CA THR A 23 -4.30 -2.35 -0.96
C THR A 23 -2.82 -2.48 -1.29
N ILE A 24 -2.42 -2.04 -2.48
CA ILE A 24 -1.02 -2.01 -2.92
C ILE A 24 -0.20 -1.05 -2.06
N TYR A 25 -0.75 0.10 -1.66
CA TYR A 25 -0.10 1.04 -0.75
C TYR A 25 0.30 0.39 0.58
N TYR A 26 -0.63 -0.30 1.25
CA TYR A 26 -0.32 -0.97 2.53
C TYR A 26 0.70 -2.11 2.35
N LEU A 27 0.65 -2.86 1.24
CA LEU A 27 1.66 -3.88 0.92
C LEU A 27 3.05 -3.26 0.81
N ILE A 28 3.18 -2.19 0.02
CA ILE A 28 4.44 -1.50 -0.22
C ILE A 28 4.99 -0.88 1.08
N LYS A 29 4.11 -0.34 1.93
CA LYS A 29 4.49 0.20 3.23
C LYS A 29 5.06 -0.88 4.16
N GLU A 30 4.41 -2.04 4.24
CA GLU A 30 4.89 -3.17 5.05
C GLU A 30 6.23 -3.73 4.54
N LEU A 31 6.46 -3.68 3.23
CA LEU A 31 7.73 -4.11 2.61
C LEU A 31 8.82 -3.02 2.67
N GLY A 32 8.51 -1.81 3.12
CA GLY A 32 9.47 -0.70 3.21
C GLY A 32 9.90 -0.11 1.86
N CYS A 33 9.26 -0.48 0.75
CA CYS A 33 9.65 -0.09 -0.62
C CYS A 33 8.86 1.10 -1.18
N LEU A 34 8.14 1.85 -0.32
CA LEU A 34 7.30 2.98 -0.74
C LEU A 34 8.04 4.05 -1.56
N PRO A 35 9.25 4.50 -1.18
CA PRO A 35 9.99 5.48 -1.98
C PRO A 35 10.34 5.00 -3.39
N GLU A 36 10.47 3.69 -3.59
CA GLU A 36 10.87 3.10 -4.87
C GLU A 36 9.70 2.93 -5.84
N VAL A 37 8.47 2.92 -5.32
CA VAL A 37 7.25 2.57 -6.08
C VAL A 37 6.29 3.76 -6.23
N ILE A 38 6.39 4.79 -5.38
CA ILE A 38 5.55 6.00 -5.52
C ILE A 38 5.69 6.61 -6.92
N GLY A 39 4.54 6.92 -7.54
CA GLY A 39 4.47 7.60 -8.83
C GLY A 39 4.83 6.71 -10.02
N ARG A 40 5.03 5.40 -9.82
CA ARG A 40 5.36 4.44 -10.87
C ARG A 40 4.28 3.37 -11.01
N GLU A 41 3.95 3.04 -12.24
CA GLU A 41 3.15 1.88 -12.63
C GLU A 41 4.02 0.92 -13.45
N TYR A 42 3.67 -0.36 -13.45
CA TYR A 42 4.44 -1.38 -14.17
C TYR A 42 3.52 -2.17 -15.09
N GLU A 43 3.87 -2.19 -16.37
CA GLU A 43 3.25 -3.06 -17.35
C GLU A 43 4.11 -4.32 -17.47
N VAL A 44 3.53 -5.47 -17.10
CA VAL A 44 4.20 -6.78 -17.14
C VAL A 44 3.66 -7.56 -18.33
N LYS A 45 4.54 -7.91 -19.28
CA LYS A 45 4.22 -8.83 -20.38
C LYS A 45 4.69 -10.23 -20.03
N TYR A 46 3.84 -11.20 -20.34
CA TYR A 46 4.10 -12.62 -20.14
C TYR A 46 4.36 -13.30 -21.50
N ASP A 47 5.23 -14.32 -21.52
CA ASP A 47 5.40 -15.20 -22.68
C ASP A 47 4.28 -16.26 -22.76
N SER A 48 4.26 -17.05 -23.84
CA SER A 48 3.30 -18.15 -24.03
C SER A 48 3.42 -19.27 -22.98
N LYS A 49 4.49 -19.27 -22.17
CA LYS A 49 4.73 -20.22 -21.08
C LYS A 49 4.39 -19.63 -19.71
N GLY A 50 3.81 -18.43 -19.65
CA GLY A 50 3.42 -17.74 -18.41
C GLY A 50 4.59 -17.12 -17.63
N ARG A 51 5.79 -17.02 -18.22
CA ARG A 51 6.94 -16.37 -17.61
C ARG A 51 6.94 -14.89 -17.94
N ILE A 52 7.47 -14.05 -17.04
CA ILE A 52 7.64 -12.62 -17.31
C ILE A 52 8.67 -12.45 -18.44
N SER A 53 8.25 -11.89 -19.56
CA SER A 53 9.12 -11.62 -20.72
C SER A 53 9.63 -10.19 -20.73
N ARG A 54 8.84 -9.23 -20.22
CA ARG A 54 9.21 -7.82 -20.13
C ARG A 54 8.48 -7.12 -19.01
N ILE A 55 9.19 -6.23 -18.31
CA ILE A 55 8.61 -5.25 -17.39
C ILE A 55 8.89 -3.87 -17.98
N LYS A 56 7.85 -3.04 -18.11
CA LYS A 56 7.98 -1.64 -18.52
C LYS A 56 7.50 -0.77 -17.37
N GLN A 57 8.36 0.14 -16.92
CA GLN A 57 7.98 1.16 -15.97
C GLN A 57 7.31 2.32 -16.70
N LEU A 58 6.17 2.76 -16.15
CA LEU A 58 5.37 3.87 -16.63
C LEU A 58 5.17 4.87 -15.49
N PRO A 59 4.91 6.15 -15.79
CA PRO A 59 4.41 7.07 -14.78
C PRO A 59 3.03 6.59 -14.31
N MET A 60 2.77 6.72 -13.01
CA MET A 60 1.47 6.43 -12.42
C MET A 60 0.40 7.37 -12.98
N SER A 61 -0.80 6.85 -13.20
CA SER A 61 -1.91 7.70 -13.65
C SER A 61 -2.28 8.74 -12.59
N ILE A 62 -2.71 9.92 -13.01
CA ILE A 62 -3.13 10.99 -12.09
C ILE A 62 -4.25 10.50 -11.14
N PRO A 63 -5.29 9.79 -11.59
CA PRO A 63 -6.30 9.25 -10.69
C PRO A 63 -5.71 8.32 -9.62
N SER A 64 -4.85 7.36 -10.00
CA SER A 64 -4.17 6.46 -9.06
C SER A 64 -3.36 7.23 -8.03
N LEU A 65 -2.63 8.26 -8.47
CA LEU A 65 -1.82 9.10 -7.59
C LEU A 65 -2.68 9.89 -6.59
N VAL A 66 -3.81 10.45 -7.02
CA VAL A 66 -4.73 11.17 -6.13
C VAL A 66 -5.31 10.25 -5.06
N ILE A 67 -5.68 9.02 -5.42
CA ILE A 67 -6.15 8.01 -4.45
C ILE A 67 -5.05 7.68 -3.46
N LEU A 68 -3.83 7.43 -3.94
CA LEU A 68 -2.68 7.15 -3.09
C LEU A 68 -2.40 8.29 -2.09
N MET A 69 -2.44 9.54 -2.55
CA MET A 69 -2.23 10.69 -1.68
C MET A 69 -3.29 10.79 -0.57
N LYS A 70 -4.56 10.51 -0.87
CA LYS A 70 -5.62 10.48 0.15
C LYS A 70 -5.39 9.40 1.19
N GLU A 71 -5.03 8.20 0.76
CA GLU A 71 -4.70 7.09 1.68
C GLU A 71 -3.51 7.42 2.58
N MET A 72 -2.46 8.03 2.03
CA MET A 72 -1.31 8.49 2.80
C MET A 72 -1.70 9.55 3.85
N GLU A 73 -2.58 10.48 3.48
CA GLU A 73 -3.07 11.51 4.40
C GLU A 73 -3.90 10.93 5.55
N GLU A 74 -4.79 9.98 5.24
CA GLU A 74 -5.61 9.28 6.24
C GLU A 74 -4.76 8.43 7.19
N ASP A 75 -3.76 7.74 6.66
CA ASP A 75 -2.81 6.95 7.43
C ASP A 75 -1.95 7.84 8.34
N TYR A 76 -1.47 8.99 7.84
CA TYR A 76 -0.78 9.98 8.67
C TYR A 76 -1.65 10.48 9.83
N LYS A 77 -2.90 10.85 9.56
CA LYS A 77 -3.88 11.26 10.59
C LYS A 77 -4.12 10.16 11.62
N ARG A 78 -4.13 8.88 11.20
CA ARG A 78 -4.30 7.74 12.11
C ARG A 78 -3.09 7.58 13.03
N GLN A 79 -1.88 7.60 12.48
CA GLN A 79 -0.63 7.51 13.27
C GLN A 79 -0.52 8.67 14.25
N GLU A 80 -0.87 9.90 13.84
CA GLU A 80 -0.85 11.06 14.73
C GLU A 80 -1.79 10.88 15.93
N ARG A 81 -3.00 10.34 15.71
CA ARG A 81 -3.96 10.03 16.77
C ARG A 81 -3.43 8.95 17.71
N GLU A 82 -2.78 7.92 17.19
CA GLU A 82 -2.20 6.84 17.99
C GLU A 82 -1.02 7.32 18.84
N MET A 83 -0.14 8.16 18.29
CA MET A 83 0.96 8.80 19.02
C MET A 83 0.46 9.71 20.15
N LYS A 84 -0.62 10.47 19.91
CA LYS A 84 -1.26 11.30 20.94
C LYS A 84 -1.85 10.44 22.07
N LYS A 85 -2.45 9.29 21.75
CA LYS A 85 -2.99 8.33 22.73
C LYS A 85 -1.91 7.64 23.55
N SER A 86 -0.78 7.26 22.95
CA SER A 86 0.32 6.59 23.66
C SER A 86 1.03 7.53 24.63
N ARG A 87 1.22 8.81 24.27
CA ARG A 87 1.78 9.84 25.17
C ARG A 87 0.93 10.12 26.42
N GLY A 88 -0.38 9.88 26.36
CA GLY A 88 -1.29 10.05 27.51
C GLY A 88 -1.20 8.94 28.57
N LYS A 89 -0.68 7.76 28.22
CA LYS A 89 -0.62 6.58 29.13
C LYS A 89 0.68 6.46 29.93
N GLY A 90 1.73 7.21 29.58
CA GLY A 90 3.03 7.17 30.28
C GLY A 90 3.20 8.21 31.40
N LYS A 91 2.13 8.90 31.80
CA LYS A 91 2.16 10.00 32.79
C LYS A 91 1.41 9.69 34.10
N ARG A 92 1.10 8.42 34.38
CA ARG A 92 0.53 7.97 35.65
C ARG A 92 1.46 6.99 36.32
#